data_AF-A0AAW1LXB5-F1
#
_entry.id   AF-A0AAW1LXB5-F1
#
_cell.length_a   1.000
_cell.length_b   1.000
_cell.length_c   1.000
_cell.angle_alpha   90.00
_cell.angle_beta   90.00
_cell.angle_gamma   90.00
#
_symmetry.space_group_name_H-M   'P 1'
#
loop_
_entity.id
_entity.type
_entity.pdbx_description
1 polymer ?
#
loop_
_entity_poly.entity_id
_entity_poly.type
_entity_poly.pdbx_seq_one_letter_code
_entity_poly.pdbx_strand_id
1 'polypeptide(L)'
;MEIKKINIGWDVCTVHDAVYVTRCYKCCGYNHKARDCKKVARCPKCAGSHDLKDCKATEKELKCVNCEETVSRLHLRIDTNHAAWDNDCPVFKRKMEIERNKVAQIQIAIKTYEPTIMMLSETCVTSEIYQSEPTIMMLSETCVTSEIYQSEIIINGYNVLRCNSHSRHTGGVIIYIRKGVKYTETTNLVFDNNVWLLGITITAGFDRGFYGVLYHSPNKSDADFLTYFESWCDDNIENNKVYNY
;
A
#
# COMPACT_ATOMS: atom_id res chain seq x y z
N MET A 1 10.49 14.78 -0.10
CA MET A 1 9.27 14.15 0.40
C MET A 1 9.10 14.60 1.83
N GLU A 2 8.10 15.45 2.05
CA GLU A 2 7.60 15.73 3.38
C GLU A 2 6.86 14.49 3.88
N ILE A 3 7.25 14.00 5.05
CA ILE A 3 6.54 12.92 5.71
C ILE A 3 5.30 13.57 6.32
N LYS A 4 4.12 13.36 5.71
CA LYS A 4 2.86 13.79 6.31
C LYS A 4 2.56 12.93 7.52
N LYS A 5 2.09 13.53 8.61
CA LYS A 5 1.68 12.85 9.85
C LYS A 5 0.21 13.15 10.08
N ILE A 6 -0.53 12.15 10.52
CA ILE A 6 -1.94 12.27 10.92
C ILE A 6 -2.01 11.87 12.39
N ASN A 7 -2.77 12.60 13.19
CA ASN A 7 -3.03 12.20 14.57
C ASN A 7 -4.33 11.40 14.59
N ILE A 8 -4.30 10.19 15.14
CA ILE A 8 -5.50 9.37 15.33
C ILE A 8 -5.58 9.11 16.82
N GLY A 9 -6.49 9.81 17.48
CA GLY A 9 -6.55 9.83 18.93
C GLY A 9 -5.26 10.34 19.57
N TRP A 10 -4.70 9.54 20.48
CA TRP A 10 -3.42 9.82 21.14
C TRP A 10 -2.18 9.38 20.35
N ASP A 11 -2.36 8.71 19.21
CA ASP A 11 -1.28 8.15 18.40
C ASP A 11 -0.92 9.07 17.22
N VAL A 12 0.38 9.19 16.92
CA VAL A 12 0.88 9.90 15.73
C VAL A 12 1.21 8.90 14.64
N CYS A 13 0.43 8.91 13.57
CA CYS A 13 0.56 7.99 12.46
C CYS A 13 1.32 8.64 11.30
N THR A 14 2.31 7.92 10.78
CA THR A 14 3.12 8.40 9.65
C THR A 14 2.48 7.97 8.33
N VAL A 15 2.22 8.94 7.44
CA VAL A 15 1.64 8.69 6.11
C VAL A 15 2.75 8.41 5.11
N HIS A 16 2.56 7.40 4.28
CA HIS A 16 3.53 6.94 3.29
C HIS A 16 2.88 6.83 1.90
N ASP A 17 3.18 7.79 1.00
CA ASP A 17 2.68 7.77 -0.38
C ASP A 17 3.19 6.56 -1.21
N ALA A 18 4.37 6.03 -0.85
CA ALA A 18 4.94 4.83 -1.46
C ALA A 18 6.01 4.18 -0.56
N VAL A 19 6.15 2.85 -0.66
CA VAL A 19 7.25 2.12 -0.02
C VAL A 19 8.46 2.12 -0.96
N TYR A 20 9.60 2.66 -0.50
CA TYR A 20 10.84 2.65 -1.26
C TYR A 20 12.03 2.20 -0.40
N VAL A 21 12.97 1.50 -1.02
CA VAL A 21 14.25 1.12 -0.42
C VAL A 21 15.33 2.02 -1.01
N THR A 22 15.90 2.90 -0.18
CA THR A 22 16.97 3.81 -0.63
C THR A 22 18.24 3.01 -0.92
N ARG A 23 18.82 3.15 -2.11
CA ARG A 23 20.16 2.63 -2.44
C ARG A 23 21.20 3.73 -2.30
N CYS A 24 22.26 3.45 -1.57
CA CYS A 24 23.40 4.34 -1.39
C CYS A 24 24.21 4.44 -2.68
N TYR A 25 24.37 5.64 -3.24
CA TYR A 25 25.14 5.85 -4.48
C TYR A 25 26.66 5.58 -4.33
N LYS A 26 27.19 5.50 -3.11
CA LYS A 26 28.62 5.25 -2.86
C LYS A 26 28.93 3.75 -2.83
N CYS A 27 28.31 3.00 -1.91
CA CYS A 27 28.62 1.58 -1.70
C CYS A 27 27.59 0.64 -2.34
N CYS A 28 26.53 1.17 -2.94
CA CYS A 28 25.39 0.44 -3.51
C CYS A 28 24.55 -0.37 -2.52
N GLY A 29 24.81 -0.26 -1.21
CA GLY A 29 24.00 -0.86 -0.15
C GLY A 29 22.65 -0.16 0.08
N TYR A 30 21.75 -0.79 0.82
CA TYR A 30 20.41 -0.28 1.07
C TYR A 30 20.26 0.47 2.41
N ASN A 31 19.20 1.27 2.53
CA ASN A 31 18.70 1.95 3.73
C ASN A 31 19.68 2.97 4.36
N HIS A 32 20.51 3.63 3.56
CA HIS A 32 21.32 4.77 3.99
C HIS A 32 21.72 5.64 2.80
N LYS A 33 22.08 6.90 3.06
CA LYS A 33 22.51 7.87 2.05
C LYS A 33 24.04 7.87 1.91
N ALA A 34 24.54 8.27 0.74
CA ALA A 34 25.98 8.34 0.46
C ALA A 34 26.75 9.25 1.43
N ARG A 35 26.14 10.37 1.84
CA ARG A 35 26.72 11.32 2.82
C ARG A 35 27.01 10.69 4.19
N ASP A 36 26.21 9.70 4.57
CA ASP A 36 26.29 9.01 5.87
C ASP A 36 27.06 7.68 5.75
N CYS A 37 27.59 7.37 4.57
CA CYS A 37 28.17 6.07 4.23
C CYS A 37 29.66 5.96 4.57
N LYS A 38 29.97 5.07 5.52
CA LYS A 38 31.34 4.72 5.93
C LYS A 38 31.98 3.60 5.09
N LYS A 39 31.21 2.94 4.21
CA LYS A 39 31.71 1.86 3.35
C LYS A 39 32.53 2.42 2.17
N VAL A 40 33.41 1.58 1.62
CA VAL A 40 34.19 1.88 0.40
C VAL A 40 33.25 2.01 -0.80
N ALA A 41 33.63 2.83 -1.77
CA ALA A 41 32.89 2.97 -3.01
C ALA A 41 32.91 1.67 -3.82
N ARG A 42 31.76 1.29 -4.39
CA ARG A 42 31.61 0.04 -5.16
C ARG A 42 30.84 0.31 -6.43
N CYS A 43 31.37 -0.18 -7.55
CA CYS A 43 30.73 -0.07 -8.84
C CYS A 43 29.39 -0.83 -8.83
N PRO A 44 28.27 -0.19 -9.17
CA PRO A 44 26.97 -0.84 -9.17
C PRO A 44 26.80 -1.90 -10.28
N LYS A 45 27.68 -1.91 -11.30
CA LYS A 45 27.62 -2.84 -12.44
C LYS A 45 28.30 -4.18 -12.15
N CYS A 46 29.53 -4.14 -11.63
CA CYS A 46 30.38 -5.32 -11.47
C CYS A 46 30.90 -5.53 -10.04
N ALA A 47 30.44 -4.73 -9.08
CA ALA A 47 30.96 -4.73 -7.72
C ALA A 47 32.49 -4.56 -7.69
N GLY A 48 33.07 -3.72 -8.55
CA GLY A 48 34.49 -3.33 -8.49
C GLY A 48 34.74 -2.16 -7.54
N SER A 49 35.98 -1.91 -7.12
CA SER A 49 36.36 -0.74 -6.31
C SER A 49 36.73 0.46 -7.20
N HIS A 50 35.76 0.90 -8.01
CA HIS A 50 35.88 2.03 -8.92
C HIS A 50 34.49 2.66 -9.16
N ASP A 51 34.45 3.85 -9.74
CA ASP A 51 33.19 4.50 -10.14
C ASP A 51 32.65 3.92 -11.44
N LEU A 52 31.32 3.96 -11.61
CA LEU A 52 30.65 3.40 -12.80
C LEU A 52 31.21 3.95 -14.13
N LYS A 53 31.69 5.19 -14.13
CA LYS A 53 32.27 5.86 -15.31
C LYS A 53 33.56 5.19 -15.79
N ASP A 54 34.31 4.59 -14.87
CA ASP A 54 35.58 3.92 -15.14
C ASP A 54 35.40 2.41 -15.33
N CYS A 55 34.15 1.92 -15.28
CA CYS A 55 33.83 0.51 -15.34
C CYS A 55 33.96 -0.03 -16.78
N LYS A 56 34.87 -0.99 -16.97
CA LYS A 56 35.07 -1.69 -18.25
C LYS A 56 34.33 -3.02 -18.37
N ALA A 57 33.60 -3.41 -17.33
CA ALA A 57 32.87 -4.69 -17.29
C ALA A 57 31.78 -4.75 -18.37
N THR A 58 31.71 -5.88 -19.04
CA THR A 58 30.68 -6.23 -20.02
C THR A 58 29.42 -6.81 -19.34
N GLU A 59 28.37 -7.11 -20.10
CA GLU A 59 27.15 -7.73 -19.57
C GLU A 59 27.39 -9.12 -18.96
N LYS A 60 28.43 -9.83 -19.41
CA LYS A 60 28.82 -11.14 -18.86
C LYS A 60 29.51 -11.03 -17.51
N GLU A 61 29.92 -9.84 -17.11
CA GLU A 61 30.68 -9.55 -15.88
C GLU A 61 29.85 -8.74 -14.89
N LEU A 62 28.52 -8.78 -15.04
CA LEU A 62 27.60 -8.19 -14.07
C LEU A 62 27.72 -8.90 -12.74
N LYS A 63 27.75 -8.12 -11.67
CA LYS A 63 27.83 -8.64 -10.32
C LYS A 63 27.21 -7.68 -9.32
N CYS A 64 26.22 -8.18 -8.59
CA CYS A 64 25.46 -7.39 -7.62
C CYS A 64 26.17 -7.43 -6.27
N VAL A 65 26.69 -6.27 -5.83
CA VAL A 65 27.41 -6.16 -4.55
C VAL A 65 26.59 -6.64 -3.35
N ASN A 66 25.27 -6.42 -3.37
CA ASN A 66 24.38 -6.77 -2.26
C ASN A 66 24.14 -8.29 -2.20
N CYS A 67 23.96 -8.93 -3.35
CA CYS A 67 23.79 -10.38 -3.43
C CYS A 67 25.10 -11.09 -3.08
N GLU A 68 26.25 -10.61 -3.57
CA GLU A 68 27.58 -11.15 -3.20
C GLU A 68 27.88 -11.03 -1.70
N GLU A 69 27.62 -9.86 -1.09
CA GLU A 69 27.78 -9.67 0.36
C GLU A 69 26.85 -10.61 1.14
N THR A 70 25.65 -10.86 0.62
CA THR A 70 24.67 -11.77 1.24
C THR A 70 25.09 -13.24 1.14
N VAL A 71 25.53 -13.70 -0.04
CA VAL A 71 26.08 -15.05 -0.23
C VAL A 71 27.28 -15.27 0.69
N SER A 72 28.20 -14.31 0.75
CA SER A 72 29.41 -14.41 1.58
C SER A 72 29.10 -14.44 3.07
N ARG A 73 28.11 -13.65 3.52
CA ARG A 73 27.78 -13.51 4.95
C ARG A 73 26.85 -14.61 5.45
N LEU A 74 25.89 -15.05 4.62
CA LEU A 74 24.81 -15.96 5.02
C LEU A 74 24.90 -17.34 4.36
N HIS A 75 25.88 -17.56 3.48
CA HIS A 75 26.09 -18.82 2.77
C HIS A 75 24.85 -19.30 1.96
N LEU A 76 24.06 -18.34 1.46
CA LEU A 76 22.88 -18.62 0.66
C LEU A 76 23.24 -18.89 -0.80
N ARG A 77 22.41 -19.67 -1.50
CA ARG A 77 22.52 -19.90 -2.94
C ARG A 77 21.54 -18.99 -3.67
N ILE A 78 21.99 -17.80 -4.04
CA ILE A 78 21.21 -16.83 -4.80
C ILE A 78 22.01 -16.37 -6.02
N ASP A 79 21.31 -16.02 -7.11
CA ASP A 79 21.97 -15.42 -8.26
C ASP A 79 22.58 -14.07 -7.88
N THR A 80 23.79 -13.83 -8.38
CA THR A 80 24.54 -12.59 -8.17
C THR A 80 24.92 -11.91 -9.48
N ASN A 81 24.64 -12.54 -10.63
CA ASN A 81 25.10 -12.11 -11.96
C ASN A 81 24.17 -11.06 -12.58
N HIS A 82 23.93 -9.98 -11.85
CA HIS A 82 23.11 -8.85 -12.28
C HIS A 82 23.65 -7.54 -11.69
N ALA A 83 23.22 -6.40 -12.21
CA ALA A 83 23.62 -5.11 -11.67
C ALA A 83 22.87 -4.80 -10.35
N ALA A 84 23.45 -3.95 -9.49
CA ALA A 84 22.83 -3.54 -8.23
C ALA A 84 21.52 -2.72 -8.41
N TRP A 85 21.18 -2.34 -9.65
CA TRP A 85 19.93 -1.67 -10.02
C TRP A 85 18.89 -2.56 -10.66
N ASP A 86 19.13 -3.86 -10.74
CA ASP A 86 18.12 -4.80 -11.19
C ASP A 86 16.92 -4.82 -10.22
N ASN A 87 15.72 -4.68 -10.77
CA ASN A 87 14.47 -4.75 -10.01
C ASN A 87 14.15 -6.19 -9.57
N ASP A 88 14.70 -7.18 -10.26
CA ASP A 88 14.55 -8.61 -9.95
C ASP A 88 15.59 -9.12 -8.95
N CYS A 89 16.49 -8.26 -8.47
CA CYS A 89 17.47 -8.57 -7.43
C CYS A 89 16.80 -9.19 -6.18
N PRO A 90 17.16 -10.42 -5.77
CA PRO A 90 16.54 -11.11 -4.63
C PRO A 90 16.69 -10.34 -3.31
N VAL A 91 17.85 -9.73 -3.10
CA VAL A 91 18.12 -8.94 -1.88
C VAL A 91 17.30 -7.64 -1.89
N PHE A 92 17.11 -7.01 -3.06
CA PHE A 92 16.27 -5.83 -3.20
C PHE A 92 14.81 -6.15 -2.91
N LYS A 93 14.26 -7.21 -3.53
CA LYS A 93 12.90 -7.70 -3.27
C LYS A 93 12.67 -7.99 -1.79
N ARG A 94 13.62 -8.66 -1.13
CA ARG A 94 13.53 -8.92 0.32
C ARG A 94 13.56 -7.63 1.15
N LYS A 95 14.37 -6.64 0.77
CA LYS A 95 14.37 -5.33 1.45
C LYS A 95 13.04 -4.59 1.25
N MET A 96 12.50 -4.60 0.03
CA MET A 96 11.19 -4.03 -0.27
C MET A 96 10.09 -4.70 0.55
N GLU A 97 10.11 -6.03 0.67
CA GLU A 97 9.19 -6.78 1.51
C GLU A 97 9.30 -6.39 2.99
N ILE A 98 10.51 -6.25 3.53
CA ILE A 98 10.71 -5.79 4.91
C ILE A 98 10.15 -4.39 5.13
N GLU A 99 10.44 -3.43 4.23
CA GLU A 99 9.89 -2.07 4.37
C GLU A 99 8.37 -2.07 4.19
N ARG A 100 7.83 -2.87 3.26
CA ARG A 100 6.37 -3.09 3.12
C ARG A 100 5.78 -3.67 4.39
N ASN A 101 6.45 -4.60 5.06
CA ASN A 101 5.96 -5.19 6.30
C ASN A 101 5.99 -4.23 7.49
N LYS A 102 6.94 -3.28 7.54
CA LYS A 102 6.92 -2.22 8.57
C LYS A 102 5.73 -1.29 8.37
N VAL A 103 5.46 -0.91 7.12
CA VAL A 103 4.26 -0.16 6.76
C VAL A 103 3.01 -1.02 7.02
N ALA A 104 3.04 -2.31 6.70
CA ALA A 104 1.94 -3.24 6.94
C ALA A 104 1.65 -3.42 8.43
N GLN A 105 2.65 -3.39 9.33
CA GLN A 105 2.41 -3.44 10.78
C GLN A 105 1.77 -2.15 11.32
N ILE A 106 2.10 -1.00 10.73
CA ILE A 106 1.45 0.28 11.03
C ILE A 106 0.06 0.35 10.36
N GLN A 107 -0.11 -0.22 9.16
CA GLN A 107 -1.40 -0.37 8.46
C GLN A 107 -2.29 -1.47 9.05
N ILE A 108 -1.74 -2.46 9.77
CA ILE A 108 -2.51 -3.43 10.55
C ILE A 108 -3.22 -2.71 11.71
N ALA A 109 -2.73 -1.53 12.13
CA ALA A 109 -3.47 -0.62 12.99
C ALA A 109 -4.42 0.34 12.22
N ILE A 110 -4.10 0.72 10.97
CA ILE A 110 -4.94 1.58 10.10
C ILE A 110 -4.92 1.04 8.66
N LYS A 111 -5.89 0.19 8.28
CA LYS A 111 -5.95 -0.36 6.92
C LYS A 111 -6.53 0.67 5.94
N THR A 112 -5.66 1.43 5.28
CA THR A 112 -5.98 2.13 4.02
C THR A 112 -5.02 1.65 2.93
N TYR A 113 -5.59 1.09 1.86
CA TYR A 113 -4.86 0.83 0.61
C TYR A 113 -4.91 2.09 -0.24
N GLU A 114 -3.75 2.56 -0.71
CA GLU A 114 -3.66 3.55 -1.79
C GLU A 114 -4.40 3.00 -3.02
N PRO A 115 -5.46 3.66 -3.50
CA PRO A 115 -6.08 3.30 -4.76
C PRO A 115 -5.12 3.78 -5.85
N THR A 116 -4.15 2.94 -6.20
CA THR A 116 -3.50 3.10 -7.50
C THR A 116 -4.60 2.93 -8.53
N ILE A 117 -5.00 4.03 -9.16
CA ILE A 117 -5.98 4.13 -10.23
C ILE A 117 -5.71 3.01 -11.24
N MET A 118 -6.40 1.89 -11.08
CA MET A 118 -6.50 0.85 -12.10
C MET A 118 -7.71 1.20 -12.95
N MET A 119 -7.51 2.17 -13.83
CA MET A 119 -8.23 2.24 -15.10
C MET A 119 -7.73 1.09 -15.97
N LEU A 120 -8.09 -0.15 -15.62
CA LEU A 120 -7.94 -1.29 -16.51
C LEU A 120 -9.31 -1.59 -17.11
N SER A 121 -9.36 -1.77 -18.42
CA SER A 121 -10.54 -2.21 -19.15
C SER A 121 -11.23 -3.38 -18.41
N GLU A 122 -12.56 -3.43 -18.43
CA GLU A 122 -13.41 -4.40 -17.69
C GLU A 122 -12.92 -5.86 -17.75
N THR A 123 -12.21 -6.24 -18.81
CA THR A 123 -11.59 -7.57 -19.01
C THR A 123 -10.38 -7.87 -18.13
N CYS A 124 -9.53 -6.89 -17.81
CA CYS A 124 -8.32 -7.12 -17.00
C CYS A 124 -8.65 -7.21 -15.51
N VAL A 125 -9.52 -6.32 -15.01
CA VAL A 125 -9.92 -6.30 -13.59
C VAL A 125 -10.61 -7.60 -13.20
N THR A 126 -11.51 -8.10 -14.05
CA THR A 126 -12.19 -9.37 -13.81
C THR A 126 -11.19 -10.54 -13.77
N SER A 127 -10.23 -10.59 -14.70
CA SER A 127 -9.22 -11.66 -14.75
C SER A 127 -8.33 -11.70 -13.50
N GLU A 128 -7.95 -10.53 -12.98
CA GLU A 128 -7.07 -10.42 -11.82
C GLU A 128 -7.80 -10.75 -10.51
N ILE A 129 -9.09 -10.39 -10.40
CA ILE A 129 -9.95 -10.82 -9.29
C ILE A 129 -10.09 -12.35 -9.26
N TYR A 130 -10.30 -12.98 -10.42
CA TYR A 130 -10.42 -14.45 -10.49
C TYR A 130 -9.10 -15.17 -10.16
N GLN A 131 -7.95 -14.58 -10.46
CA GLN A 131 -6.65 -15.17 -10.13
C GLN A 131 -6.24 -14.97 -8.67
N SER A 132 -6.50 -13.78 -8.12
CA SER A 132 -6.06 -13.43 -6.76
C SER A 132 -7.06 -13.86 -5.67
N GLU A 133 -8.32 -14.10 -6.04
CA GLU A 133 -9.43 -14.43 -5.13
C GLU A 133 -9.40 -13.63 -3.82
N PRO A 134 -9.39 -12.28 -3.88
CA PRO A 134 -9.14 -11.45 -2.73
C PRO A 134 -10.21 -11.66 -1.66
N THR A 135 -9.85 -11.57 -0.37
CA THR A 135 -10.86 -11.71 0.69
C THR A 135 -11.73 -10.47 0.83
N ILE A 136 -11.14 -9.29 0.61
CA ILE A 136 -11.80 -7.98 0.63
C ILE A 136 -11.29 -7.18 -0.56
N MET A 137 -12.17 -6.46 -1.24
CA MET A 137 -11.81 -5.43 -2.22
C MET A 137 -12.46 -4.11 -1.81
N MET A 138 -11.70 -3.02 -1.91
CA MET A 138 -12.12 -1.68 -1.49
C MET A 138 -11.86 -0.74 -2.65
N LEU A 139 -12.92 -0.15 -3.20
CA LEU A 139 -12.87 0.71 -4.39
C LEU A 139 -13.31 2.12 -4.04
N SER A 140 -12.52 3.11 -4.43
CA SER A 140 -12.87 4.53 -4.46
C SER A 140 -13.18 5.00 -5.88
N GLU A 141 -13.74 6.20 -6.02
CA GLU A 141 -14.07 6.81 -7.33
C GLU A 141 -15.01 5.98 -8.20
N THR A 142 -15.89 5.23 -7.55
CA THR A 142 -16.76 4.27 -8.24
C THR A 142 -17.75 4.95 -9.20
N CYS A 143 -18.08 6.23 -8.95
CA CYS A 143 -19.10 6.99 -9.67
C CYS A 143 -20.48 6.29 -9.72
N VAL A 144 -20.70 5.31 -8.84
CA VAL A 144 -21.94 4.54 -8.78
C VAL A 144 -23.01 5.38 -8.08
N THR A 145 -24.07 5.73 -8.80
CA THR A 145 -25.20 6.48 -8.26
C THR A 145 -26.28 5.56 -7.71
N SER A 146 -27.29 6.13 -7.05
CA SER A 146 -28.47 5.39 -6.57
C SER A 146 -29.28 4.73 -7.68
N GLU A 147 -29.15 5.20 -8.93
CA GLU A 147 -29.85 4.65 -10.10
C GLU A 147 -29.30 3.29 -10.55
N ILE A 148 -28.04 3.00 -10.22
CA ILE A 148 -27.43 1.72 -10.57
C ILE A 148 -27.92 0.66 -9.59
N TYR A 149 -28.44 -0.43 -10.13
CA TYR A 149 -28.97 -1.53 -9.35
C TYR A 149 -27.83 -2.38 -8.78
N GLN A 150 -28.06 -2.93 -7.58
CA GLN A 150 -27.06 -3.79 -6.94
C GLN A 150 -26.70 -5.03 -7.78
N SER A 151 -27.62 -5.52 -8.60
CA SER A 151 -27.38 -6.63 -9.54
C SER A 151 -26.37 -6.30 -10.64
N GLU A 152 -26.19 -5.02 -10.97
CA GLU A 152 -25.25 -4.57 -12.02
C GLU A 152 -23.81 -4.53 -11.49
N ILE A 153 -23.64 -4.44 -10.18
CA ILE A 153 -22.34 -4.35 -9.51
C ILE A 153 -21.99 -5.61 -8.73
N ILE A 154 -22.78 -6.68 -8.83
CA ILE A 154 -22.53 -7.90 -8.06
C ILE A 154 -21.35 -8.69 -8.63
N ILE A 155 -20.45 -9.12 -7.76
CA ILE A 155 -19.38 -10.06 -8.10
C ILE A 155 -19.69 -11.40 -7.46
N ASN A 156 -19.72 -12.46 -8.27
CA ASN A 156 -20.01 -13.82 -7.79
C ASN A 156 -19.00 -14.23 -6.70
N GLY A 157 -19.53 -14.76 -5.60
CA GLY A 157 -18.71 -15.13 -4.44
C GLY A 157 -18.47 -13.99 -3.45
N TYR A 158 -18.99 -12.79 -3.69
CA TYR A 158 -18.83 -11.63 -2.79
C TYR A 158 -20.18 -11.08 -2.32
N ASN A 159 -20.17 -10.52 -1.12
CA ASN A 159 -21.14 -9.54 -0.64
C ASN A 159 -20.66 -8.15 -1.04
N VAL A 160 -21.57 -7.20 -1.22
CA VAL A 160 -21.24 -5.83 -1.65
C VAL A 160 -21.89 -4.82 -0.71
N LEU A 161 -21.10 -3.83 -0.27
CA LEU A 161 -21.54 -2.63 0.43
C LEU A 161 -21.15 -1.41 -0.40
N ARG A 162 -21.98 -0.37 -0.40
CA ARG A 162 -21.74 0.84 -1.20
C ARG A 162 -22.14 2.10 -0.44
N CYS A 163 -21.38 3.15 -0.66
CA CYS A 163 -21.72 4.52 -0.31
C CYS A 163 -21.79 5.28 -1.65
N ASN A 164 -23.02 5.50 -2.11
CA ASN A 164 -23.29 5.97 -3.45
C ASN A 164 -22.73 7.36 -3.70
N SER A 165 -22.28 7.58 -4.92
CA SER A 165 -22.02 8.90 -5.41
C SER A 165 -23.31 9.70 -5.63
N HIS A 166 -23.21 11.02 -5.49
CA HIS A 166 -24.27 11.95 -5.86
C HIS A 166 -24.49 12.04 -7.37
N SER A 167 -23.45 11.78 -8.18
CA SER A 167 -23.50 11.88 -9.64
C SER A 167 -22.43 11.00 -10.29
N ARG A 168 -22.53 10.81 -11.60
CA ARG A 168 -21.53 10.07 -12.39
C ARG A 168 -20.16 10.77 -12.51
N HIS A 169 -20.00 11.95 -11.91
CA HIS A 169 -18.78 12.76 -11.96
C HIS A 169 -18.20 13.03 -10.57
N THR A 170 -18.77 12.42 -9.54
CA THR A 170 -18.39 12.62 -8.14
C THR A 170 -18.11 11.27 -7.49
N GLY A 171 -17.34 11.23 -6.40
CA GLY A 171 -16.70 10.05 -5.81
C GLY A 171 -17.49 8.73 -5.73
N GLY A 172 -17.99 8.40 -4.54
CA GLY A 172 -18.57 7.10 -4.22
C GLY A 172 -17.52 6.02 -3.92
N VAL A 173 -17.84 5.13 -2.97
CA VAL A 173 -16.96 4.03 -2.56
C VAL A 173 -17.74 2.71 -2.44
N ILE A 174 -17.08 1.58 -2.69
CA ILE A 174 -17.66 0.23 -2.61
C ILE A 174 -16.69 -0.70 -1.88
N ILE A 175 -17.23 -1.57 -1.02
CA ILE A 175 -16.50 -2.69 -0.42
C ILE A 175 -17.12 -4.01 -0.89
N TYR A 176 -16.30 -4.90 -1.45
CA TYR A 176 -16.65 -6.30 -1.70
C TYR A 176 -16.01 -7.21 -0.66
N ILE A 177 -16.77 -8.16 -0.16
CA ILE A 177 -16.36 -9.04 0.94
C ILE A 177 -16.67 -10.48 0.57
N ARG A 178 -15.67 -11.37 0.55
CA ARG A 178 -15.87 -12.78 0.14
C ARG A 178 -16.94 -13.43 1.02
N LYS A 179 -17.88 -14.14 0.38
CA LYS A 179 -18.93 -14.89 1.08
C LYS A 179 -18.30 -15.88 2.05
N GLY A 180 -18.77 -15.87 3.30
CA GLY A 180 -18.21 -16.66 4.40
C GLY A 180 -17.49 -15.82 5.45
N VAL A 181 -16.99 -14.64 5.10
CA VAL A 181 -16.48 -13.66 6.07
C VAL A 181 -17.64 -13.06 6.85
N LYS A 182 -17.50 -12.98 8.18
CA LYS A 182 -18.46 -12.34 9.08
C LYS A 182 -17.99 -10.93 9.41
N TYR A 183 -18.88 -9.98 9.22
CA TYR A 183 -18.59 -8.55 9.41
C TYR A 183 -19.83 -7.78 9.87
N THR A 184 -19.61 -6.59 10.40
CA THR A 184 -20.63 -5.58 10.72
C THR A 184 -20.27 -4.29 9.98
N GLU A 185 -21.23 -3.68 9.28
CA GLU A 185 -21.06 -2.32 8.75
C GLU A 185 -21.05 -1.34 9.92
N THR A 186 -19.96 -0.60 10.07
CA THR A 186 -19.78 0.38 11.15
C THR A 186 -20.00 1.80 10.66
N THR A 187 -19.78 2.06 9.37
CA THR A 187 -19.82 3.42 8.83
C THR A 187 -20.23 3.40 7.37
N ASN A 188 -21.13 4.32 7.02
CA ASN A 188 -21.54 4.58 5.65
C ASN A 188 -21.97 6.04 5.57
N LEU A 189 -21.02 6.92 5.26
CA LEU A 189 -21.15 8.36 5.42
C LEU A 189 -20.73 9.08 4.15
N VAL A 190 -21.43 10.18 3.90
CA VAL A 190 -21.03 11.21 2.94
C VAL A 190 -20.96 12.54 3.69
N PHE A 191 -19.83 13.23 3.57
CA PHE A 191 -19.63 14.55 4.15
C PHE A 191 -19.50 15.60 3.06
N ASP A 192 -20.35 16.63 3.12
CA ASP A 192 -20.39 17.79 2.23
C ASP A 192 -20.34 17.45 0.72
N ASN A 193 -20.79 16.26 0.34
CA ASN A 193 -20.69 15.70 -1.02
C ASN A 193 -19.24 15.68 -1.55
N ASN A 194 -18.25 15.65 -0.67
CA ASN A 194 -16.83 15.73 -0.98
C ASN A 194 -16.03 14.55 -0.44
N VAL A 195 -16.53 13.93 0.63
CA VAL A 195 -15.90 12.79 1.27
C VAL A 195 -16.89 11.64 1.36
N TRP A 196 -16.47 10.45 0.95
CA TRP A 196 -17.25 9.22 1.03
C TRP A 196 -16.47 8.21 1.84
N LEU A 197 -17.11 7.66 2.87
CA LEU A 197 -16.50 6.71 3.80
C LEU A 197 -17.41 5.51 4.00
N LEU A 198 -16.85 4.31 3.76
CA LEU A 198 -17.41 3.05 4.23
C LEU A 198 -16.45 2.41 5.23
N GLY A 199 -17.00 1.86 6.30
CA GLY A 199 -16.28 1.11 7.31
C GLY A 199 -17.00 -0.18 7.68
N ILE A 200 -16.22 -1.25 7.86
CA ILE A 200 -16.67 -2.54 8.38
C ILE A 200 -15.75 -3.02 9.49
N THR A 201 -16.31 -3.77 10.42
CA THR A 201 -15.52 -4.56 11.39
C THR A 201 -15.69 -6.03 11.07
N ILE A 202 -14.58 -6.73 10.83
CA ILE A 202 -14.55 -8.17 10.61
C ILE A 202 -14.48 -8.90 11.96
N THR A 203 -15.38 -9.85 12.14
CA THR A 203 -15.52 -10.64 13.38
C THR A 203 -15.10 -12.09 13.21
N ALA A 204 -15.13 -12.65 11.99
CA ALA A 204 -14.64 -14.00 11.70
C ALA A 204 -14.43 -14.24 10.19
N GLY A 205 -13.69 -15.30 9.84
CA GLY A 205 -13.46 -15.71 8.45
C GLY A 205 -12.35 -14.94 7.72
N PHE A 206 -11.73 -13.97 8.40
CA PHE A 206 -10.53 -13.24 7.99
C PHE A 206 -9.91 -12.56 9.23
N ASP A 207 -8.80 -11.83 9.05
CA ASP A 207 -8.16 -11.06 10.11
C ASP A 207 -9.17 -10.09 10.75
N ARG A 208 -9.44 -10.29 12.04
CA ARG A 208 -10.36 -9.45 12.82
C ARG A 208 -9.83 -8.03 12.91
N GLY A 209 -10.72 -7.05 12.78
CA GLY A 209 -10.35 -5.64 12.88
C GLY A 209 -11.27 -4.74 12.09
N PHE A 210 -10.97 -3.45 12.12
CA PHE A 210 -11.65 -2.43 11.34
C PHE A 210 -11.02 -2.31 9.94
N TYR A 211 -11.86 -2.12 8.94
CA TYR A 211 -11.49 -1.95 7.54
C TYR A 211 -12.35 -0.84 6.95
N GLY A 212 -11.74 0.10 6.23
CA GLY A 212 -12.50 1.18 5.62
C GLY A 212 -11.94 1.63 4.28
N VAL A 213 -12.82 2.17 3.45
CA VAL A 213 -12.48 2.83 2.19
C VAL A 213 -12.99 4.26 2.24
N LEU A 214 -12.12 5.18 1.85
CA LEU A 214 -12.34 6.61 1.92
C LEU A 214 -12.01 7.23 0.57
N TYR A 215 -12.83 8.18 0.14
CA TYR A 215 -12.54 9.04 -0.99
C TYR A 215 -12.71 10.49 -0.55
N HIS A 216 -11.75 11.35 -0.91
CA HIS A 216 -11.79 12.79 -0.75
C HIS A 216 -11.64 13.45 -2.13
N SER A 217 -12.50 14.43 -2.42
CA SER A 217 -12.50 15.12 -3.69
C SER A 217 -11.21 15.94 -3.89
N PRO A 218 -10.50 15.79 -5.02
CA PRO A 218 -9.21 16.44 -5.25
C PRO A 218 -9.28 17.97 -5.32
N ASN A 219 -10.48 18.51 -5.54
CA ASN A 219 -10.71 19.95 -5.67
C ASN A 219 -11.12 20.62 -4.35
N LYS A 220 -10.98 19.93 -3.22
CA LYS A 220 -11.46 20.39 -1.91
C LYS A 220 -10.32 20.50 -0.90
N SER A 221 -10.57 21.28 0.15
CA SER A 221 -9.58 21.58 1.19
C SER A 221 -9.16 20.30 1.93
N ASP A 222 -7.86 19.99 1.88
CA ASP A 222 -7.28 18.91 2.67
C ASP A 222 -7.41 19.16 4.18
N ALA A 223 -7.40 20.43 4.61
CA ALA A 223 -7.48 20.78 6.03
C ALA A 223 -8.86 20.46 6.63
N ASP A 224 -9.92 20.78 5.89
CA ASP A 224 -11.29 20.49 6.32
C ASP A 224 -11.49 18.98 6.37
N PHE A 225 -11.04 18.28 5.33
CA PHE A 225 -11.05 16.82 5.27
C PHE A 225 -10.34 16.18 6.48
N LEU A 226 -9.11 16.60 6.78
CA LEU A 226 -8.34 16.05 7.90
C LEU A 226 -9.08 16.27 9.23
N THR A 227 -9.61 17.48 9.45
CA THR A 227 -10.37 17.78 10.68
C THR A 227 -11.55 16.83 10.86
N TYR A 228 -12.32 16.57 9.80
CA TYR A 228 -13.45 15.65 9.86
C TYR A 228 -13.02 14.19 10.01
N PHE A 229 -11.98 13.78 9.29
CA PHE A 229 -11.51 12.41 9.34
C PHE A 229 -10.92 12.06 10.71
N GLU A 230 -10.17 12.96 11.32
CA GLU A 230 -9.63 12.82 12.67
C GLU A 230 -10.78 12.70 13.69
N SER A 231 -11.75 13.62 13.66
CA SER A 231 -12.94 13.53 14.53
C SER A 231 -13.70 12.21 14.37
N TRP A 232 -13.87 11.74 13.13
CA TRP A 232 -14.53 10.47 12.87
C TRP A 232 -13.72 9.28 13.43
N CYS A 233 -12.38 9.30 13.31
CA CYS A 233 -11.51 8.27 13.85
C CYS A 233 -11.64 8.19 15.38
N ASP A 234 -11.64 9.35 16.06
CA ASP A 234 -11.79 9.40 17.51
C ASP A 234 -13.13 8.76 17.93
N ASP A 235 -14.21 9.11 17.23
CA ASP A 235 -15.55 8.61 17.54
C ASP A 235 -15.71 7.10 17.28
N ASN A 236 -15.07 6.56 16.24
CA ASN A 236 -15.37 5.22 15.72
C ASN A 236 -14.28 4.18 15.95
N ILE A 237 -13.03 4.61 16.14
CA ILE A 237 -11.87 3.73 16.35
C ILE A 237 -11.49 3.72 17.83
N GLU A 238 -11.45 4.87 18.51
CA GLU A 238 -11.08 4.91 19.93
C GLU A 238 -12.21 4.43 20.84
N ASN A 239 -13.45 4.90 20.62
CA ASN A 239 -14.58 4.49 21.46
C ASN A 239 -15.02 3.03 21.24
N ASN A 240 -14.64 2.40 20.11
CA ASN A 240 -14.86 0.98 19.84
C ASN A 240 -13.67 0.08 20.23
N LYS A 241 -12.62 0.62 20.84
CA LYS A 241 -11.73 -0.19 21.70
C LYS A 241 -12.50 -0.58 22.96
N VAL A 242 -13.51 -1.44 22.78
CA VAL A 242 -13.95 -2.34 23.86
C VAL A 242 -12.71 -3.10 24.25
N TYR A 243 -12.17 -2.76 25.42
CA TYR A 243 -11.04 -3.39 26.08
C TYR A 243 -11.16 -4.92 25.98
N ASN A 244 -10.51 -5.50 24.98
CA ASN A 244 -10.30 -6.94 24.91
C ASN A 244 -8.99 -7.20 25.67
N TYR A 245 -9.12 -7.32 26.98
CA TYR A 245 -8.16 -8.08 27.80
C TYR A 245 -8.23 -9.57 27.46
#